data_AF-A0A943BTL1-F1
#
_entry.id   AF-A0A943BTL1-F1
#
_cell.length_a   1.000
_cell.length_b   1.000
_cell.length_c   1.000
_cell.angle_alpha   90.00
_cell.angle_beta   90.00
_cell.angle_gamma   90.00
#
_symmetry.space_group_name_H-M   'P 1'
#
loop_
_entity.id
_entity.type
_entity.pdbx_description
1 polymer ?
#
loop_
_entity_poly.entity_id
_entity_poly.type
_entity_poly.pdbx_seq_one_letter_code
_entity_poly.pdbx_strand_id
1 'polypeptide(L)'
;MPLNKQNVIACIKELGSFESGFEKDYEKIIEYACRGVEAEAAPIGESESTQLIFLAAARAYYAICITQETSDDFTSFTAGDVTIAGMASKSARAKEILDLAKHGAAAYLKDDGFAFVEV
;
A
#
# COMPACT_ATOMS: atom_id res chain seq x y z
N MET A 1 -3.65 16.23 8.13
CA MET A 1 -3.13 15.85 9.46
C MET A 1 -2.01 14.85 9.24
N PRO A 2 -0.84 14.97 9.90
CA PRO A 2 0.27 14.02 9.68
C PRO A 2 -0.09 12.63 10.23
N LEU A 3 0.20 11.59 9.46
CA LEU A 3 0.08 10.19 9.89
C LEU A 3 1.27 9.81 10.77
N ASN A 4 1.00 9.01 11.80
CA ASN A 4 2.00 8.43 12.66
C ASN A 4 2.75 7.32 11.93
N LYS A 5 3.95 7.66 11.46
CA LYS A 5 4.86 6.76 10.73
C LYS A 5 5.13 5.44 11.48
N GLN A 6 5.14 5.44 12.83
CA GLN A 6 5.37 4.21 13.60
C GLN A 6 4.19 3.23 13.48
N ASN A 7 2.96 3.74 13.50
CA ASN A 7 1.76 2.92 13.32
C ASN A 7 1.72 2.32 11.90
N VAL A 8 2.10 3.12 10.89
CA VAL A 8 2.21 2.66 9.50
C VAL A 8 3.27 1.56 9.36
N ILE A 9 4.46 1.75 9.95
CA ILE A 9 5.53 0.74 9.95
C ILE A 9 5.08 -0.56 10.64
N ALA A 10 4.39 -0.47 11.77
CA ALA A 10 3.86 -1.63 12.48
C ALA A 10 2.89 -2.43 11.59
N CYS A 11 1.96 -1.76 10.91
CA CYS A 11 1.05 -2.41 9.97
C CYS A 11 1.80 -3.05 8.79
N ILE A 12 2.79 -2.39 8.21
CA ILE A 12 3.58 -2.97 7.10
C ILE A 12 4.33 -4.23 7.57
N LYS A 13 4.86 -4.20 8.80
CA LYS A 13 5.54 -5.35 9.40
C LYS A 13 4.62 -6.56 9.49
N GLU A 14 3.38 -6.37 9.91
CA GLU A 14 2.37 -7.43 9.97
C GLU A 14 1.98 -7.93 8.58
N LEU A 15 1.75 -7.02 7.62
CA LEU A 15 1.36 -7.36 6.24
C LEU A 15 2.42 -8.18 5.50
N GLY A 16 3.69 -7.76 5.63
CA GLY A 16 4.82 -8.40 4.93
C GLY A 16 5.53 -9.48 5.73
N SER A 17 5.18 -9.67 7.01
CA SER A 17 5.97 -10.46 7.96
C SER A 17 7.45 -10.07 7.94
N PHE A 18 7.73 -8.77 7.90
CA PHE A 18 9.10 -8.26 7.83
C PHE A 18 9.84 -8.39 9.17
N GLU A 19 11.15 -8.62 9.09
CA GLU A 19 12.03 -8.52 10.24
C GLU A 19 12.23 -7.06 10.66
N SER A 20 12.57 -6.84 11.93
CA SER A 20 12.87 -5.50 12.42
C SER A 20 14.06 -4.89 11.67
N GLY A 21 13.96 -3.63 11.25
CA GLY A 21 15.01 -2.91 10.51
C GLY A 21 14.69 -2.68 9.03
N PHE A 22 13.69 -3.38 8.47
CA PHE A 22 13.24 -3.20 7.08
C PHE A 22 12.81 -1.76 6.77
N GLU A 23 12.36 -1.02 7.79
CA GLU A 23 11.90 0.35 7.65
C GLU A 23 12.97 1.31 7.12
N LYS A 24 14.25 0.96 7.27
CA LYS A 24 15.38 1.74 6.72
C LYS A 24 15.55 1.52 5.22
N ASP A 25 15.32 0.30 4.75
CA ASP A 25 15.48 -0.06 3.33
C ASP A 25 14.37 0.56 2.46
N TYR A 26 13.19 0.78 3.06
CA TYR A 26 12.01 1.29 2.36
C TYR A 26 11.54 2.66 2.86
N GLU A 27 12.37 3.41 3.59
CA GLU A 27 11.98 4.66 4.24
C GLU A 27 11.29 5.64 3.29
N LYS A 28 11.84 5.82 2.08
CA LYS A 28 11.29 6.75 1.09
C LYS A 28 9.97 6.28 0.49
N ILE A 29 9.78 4.97 0.34
CA ILE A 29 8.51 4.40 -0.11
C ILE A 29 7.44 4.62 0.95
N ILE A 30 7.78 4.40 2.22
CA ILE A 30 6.87 4.60 3.36
C ILE A 30 6.49 6.09 3.48
N GLU A 31 7.48 7.00 3.39
CA GLU A 31 7.23 8.45 3.43
C GLU A 31 6.33 8.92 2.29
N TYR A 32 6.58 8.43 1.07
CA TYR A 32 5.77 8.77 -0.08
C TYR A 32 4.31 8.28 0.08
N ALA A 33 4.12 7.05 0.58
CA ALA A 33 2.79 6.50 0.82
C ALA A 33 2.03 7.30 1.88
N CYS A 34 2.65 7.65 3.01
CA CYS A 34 2.04 8.48 4.04
C CYS A 34 1.61 9.83 3.47
N ARG A 35 2.51 10.56 2.80
CA ARG A 35 2.20 11.88 2.22
C ARG A 35 1.07 11.82 1.19
N GLY A 36 1.03 10.77 0.37
CA GLY A 36 -0.04 10.58 -0.60
C GLY A 36 -1.39 10.43 0.08
N VAL A 37 -1.48 9.61 1.14
CA VAL A 37 -2.73 9.44 1.89
C VAL A 37 -3.12 10.72 2.64
N GLU A 38 -2.16 11.43 3.24
CA GLU A 38 -2.41 12.73 3.88
C GLU A 38 -2.96 13.77 2.90
N ALA A 39 -2.50 13.76 1.65
CA ALA A 39 -2.98 14.65 0.61
C ALA A 39 -4.41 14.29 0.15
N GLU A 40 -4.75 13.01 0.14
CA GLU A 40 -6.08 12.48 -0.23
C GLU A 40 -7.09 12.50 0.93
N ALA A 41 -6.63 12.60 2.18
CA ALA A 41 -7.49 12.60 3.37
C ALA A 41 -8.38 13.85 3.42
N ALA A 42 -9.67 13.65 3.69
CA ALA A 42 -10.60 14.72 4.01
C ALA A 42 -10.14 15.47 5.27
N PRO A 43 -10.57 16.72 5.50
CA PRO A 43 -10.37 17.40 6.77
C PRO A 43 -11.21 16.75 7.88
N ILE A 44 -10.79 15.58 8.33
CA ILE A 44 -11.19 15.00 9.60
C ILE A 44 -10.52 15.80 10.72
N GLY A 45 -11.16 15.85 11.89
CA GLY A 45 -10.64 16.55 13.07
C GLY A 45 -9.26 16.02 13.53
N GLU A 46 -8.81 16.41 14.72
CA GLU A 46 -7.44 16.09 15.20
C GLU A 46 -7.15 14.60 15.44
N SER A 47 -8.07 13.68 15.11
CA SER A 47 -7.92 12.26 15.40
C SER A 47 -7.46 11.46 14.18
N GLU A 48 -6.39 10.69 14.39
CA GLU A 48 -5.87 9.75 13.41
C GLU A 48 -6.84 8.59 13.18
N SER A 49 -7.28 8.43 11.93
CA SER A 49 -8.17 7.33 11.56
C SER A 49 -7.36 6.09 11.23
N THR A 50 -7.61 4.98 11.93
CA THR A 50 -6.96 3.67 11.70
C THR A 50 -7.05 3.23 10.23
N GLN A 51 -8.12 3.59 9.54
CA GLN A 51 -8.33 3.30 8.13
C GLN A 51 -7.32 4.02 7.22
N LEU A 52 -6.93 5.26 7.55
CA LEU A 52 -5.92 6.01 6.80
C LEU A 52 -4.51 5.46 7.08
N ILE A 53 -4.22 5.04 8.31
CA ILE A 53 -2.98 4.33 8.66
C ILE A 53 -2.86 3.05 7.84
N PHE A 54 -3.93 2.24 7.83
CA PHE A 54 -3.97 0.98 7.10
C PHE A 54 -3.84 1.19 5.58
N LEU A 55 -4.47 2.23 5.04
CA LEU A 55 -4.33 2.60 3.63
C LEU A 55 -2.89 2.99 3.27
N ALA A 56 -2.23 3.81 4.09
CA ALA A 56 -0.84 4.19 3.88
C ALA A 56 0.09 2.96 3.95
N ALA A 57 -0.14 2.07 4.92
CA ALA A 57 0.61 0.82 5.06
C ALA A 57 0.41 -0.10 3.85
N ALA A 58 -0.83 -0.32 3.39
CA ALA A 58 -1.12 -1.15 2.23
C ALA A 58 -0.51 -0.58 0.94
N ARG A 59 -0.53 0.76 0.77
CA ARG A 59 0.08 1.44 -0.38
C ARG A 59 1.60 1.28 -0.39
N ALA A 60 2.25 1.46 0.77
CA ALA A 60 3.68 1.23 0.91
C ALA A 60 4.04 -0.25 0.67
N TYR A 61 3.30 -1.17 1.26
CA TYR A 61 3.51 -2.61 1.12
C TYR A 61 3.42 -3.07 -0.33
N TYR A 62 2.39 -2.62 -1.06
CA TYR A 62 2.27 -2.92 -2.48
C TYR A 62 3.46 -2.43 -3.29
N ALA A 63 3.92 -1.19 -3.05
CA ALA A 63 5.10 -0.65 -3.72
C ALA A 63 6.37 -1.46 -3.40
N ILE A 64 6.56 -1.87 -2.15
CA ILE A 64 7.66 -2.76 -1.74
C ILE A 64 7.61 -4.08 -2.51
N CYS A 65 6.44 -4.73 -2.58
CA CYS A 65 6.28 -5.98 -3.33
C CYS A 65 6.61 -5.83 -4.82
N ILE A 66 6.20 -4.73 -5.47
CA ILE A 66 6.57 -4.45 -6.87
C ILE A 66 8.09 -4.34 -7.02
N THR A 67 8.76 -3.61 -6.12
CA THR A 67 10.22 -3.43 -6.18
C THR A 67 10.98 -4.73 -5.98
N GLN A 68 10.50 -5.62 -5.11
CA GLN A 68 11.11 -6.92 -4.85
C GLN A 68 10.91 -7.90 -6.02
N GLU A 69 9.73 -7.90 -6.63
CA GLU A 69 9.47 -8.76 -7.79
C GLU A 69 10.29 -8.36 -9.02
N THR A 70 10.56 -7.07 -9.20
CA THR A 70 11.41 -6.58 -10.28
C THR A 70 12.88 -7.01 -10.09
N SER A 71 13.31 -7.36 -8.87
CA SER A 71 14.65 -7.91 -8.61
C SER A 71 14.74 -9.43 -8.75
N ASP A 72 13.62 -10.16 -8.71
CA ASP A 72 13.56 -11.63 -8.77
C ASP A 72 13.27 -12.15 -10.20
N ASP A 73 13.93 -11.55 -11.20
CA ASP A 73 13.75 -11.80 -12.63
C ASP A 73 14.29 -13.19 -13.08
N PHE A 74 13.71 -14.27 -12.55
CA PHE A 74 13.81 -15.63 -13.10
C PHE A 74 12.66 -16.52 -12.59
N THR A 75 11.51 -16.57 -13.28
CA THR A 75 10.37 -17.40 -12.82
C THR A 75 9.65 -18.23 -13.88
N SER A 76 10.19 -18.36 -15.10
CA SER A 76 9.66 -19.36 -16.03
C SER A 76 10.73 -20.30 -16.53
N PHE A 77 10.55 -21.58 -16.21
CA PHE A 77 11.31 -22.69 -16.76
C PHE A 77 10.33 -23.54 -17.57
N THR A 78 10.50 -23.54 -18.90
CA THR A 78 9.75 -24.43 -19.78
C THR A 78 10.64 -25.61 -20.12
N ALA A 79 10.31 -26.80 -19.60
CA ALA A 79 10.93 -28.06 -20.02
C ALA A 79 9.87 -28.99 -20.60
N GLY A 80 9.89 -29.14 -21.92
CA GLY A 80 8.96 -30.01 -22.64
C GLY A 80 7.51 -29.54 -22.56
N ASP A 81 6.65 -30.36 -21.95
CA ASP A 81 5.18 -30.21 -21.89
C ASP A 81 4.65 -29.75 -20.50
N VAL A 82 5.55 -29.45 -19.56
CA VAL A 82 5.17 -29.01 -18.21
C VAL A 82 5.36 -27.50 -18.09
N THR A 83 4.23 -26.79 -18.06
CA THR A 83 4.20 -25.37 -17.69
C THR A 83 3.75 -25.27 -16.23
N ILE A 84 4.66 -24.89 -15.34
CA ILE A 84 4.28 -24.48 -13.98
C ILE A 84 3.85 -23.02 -14.08
N ALA A 85 2.54 -22.79 -14.18
CA ALA A 85 1.99 -21.44 -14.05
C ALA A 85 2.14 -21.01 -12.58
N GLY A 86 2.96 -19.98 -12.33
CA GLY A 86 3.29 -19.50 -11.00
C GLY A 86 2.04 -19.13 -10.18
N MET A 87 2.13 -19.37 -8.88
CA MET A 87 1.17 -18.82 -7.91
C MET A 87 1.02 -17.30 -8.11
N ALA A 88 -0.15 -16.74 -7.79
CA ALA A 88 -0.35 -15.29 -7.85
C ALA A 88 0.81 -14.56 -7.18
N SER A 89 1.39 -13.57 -7.87
CA SER A 89 2.57 -12.85 -7.40
C SER A 89 2.28 -12.15 -6.07
N LYS A 90 3.32 -11.92 -5.26
CA LYS A 90 3.17 -11.19 -3.98
C LYS A 90 2.56 -9.81 -4.20
N SER A 91 2.92 -9.15 -5.30
CA SER A 91 2.37 -7.86 -5.71
C SER A 91 0.89 -7.94 -6.09
N ALA A 92 0.43 -9.04 -6.71
CA ALA A 92 -0.99 -9.25 -7.01
C ALA A 92 -1.82 -9.31 -5.72
N ARG A 93 -1.37 -10.10 -4.72
CA ARG A 93 -2.02 -10.15 -3.41
C ARG A 93 -1.95 -8.82 -2.66
N ALA A 94 -0.81 -8.13 -2.72
CA ALA A 94 -0.65 -6.82 -2.09
C ALA A 94 -1.56 -5.76 -2.73
N LYS A 95 -1.85 -5.88 -4.03
CA LYS A 95 -2.84 -5.04 -4.72
C LYS A 95 -4.26 -5.26 -4.21
N GLU A 96 -4.68 -6.51 -4.01
CA GLU A 96 -5.99 -6.82 -3.43
C GLU A 96 -6.16 -6.20 -2.02
N ILE A 97 -5.11 -6.26 -1.20
CA ILE A 97 -5.09 -5.64 0.13
C ILE A 97 -5.20 -4.10 0.02
N LEU A 98 -4.48 -3.50 -0.94
CA LEU A 98 -4.58 -2.06 -1.19
C LEU A 98 -5.99 -1.65 -1.62
N ASP A 99 -6.63 -2.41 -2.50
CA ASP A 99 -7.99 -2.10 -2.94
C ASP A 99 -9.01 -2.27 -1.80
N LEU A 100 -8.86 -3.30 -0.96
CA LEU A 100 -9.63 -3.44 0.28
C LEU A 100 -9.43 -2.23 1.22
N ALA A 101 -8.18 -1.79 1.40
CA ALA A 101 -7.86 -0.66 2.27
C ALA A 101 -8.47 0.65 1.74
N LYS A 102 -8.46 0.86 0.41
CA LYS A 102 -9.13 2.02 -0.22
C LYS A 102 -10.62 2.01 0.04
N HIS A 103 -11.28 0.86 -0.13
CA HIS A 103 -12.70 0.73 0.16
C HIS A 103 -13.01 1.01 1.64
N GLY A 104 -12.20 0.50 2.56
CA GLY A 104 -12.35 0.75 3.99
C GLY A 104 -12.09 2.21 4.40
N ALA A 105 -11.22 2.91 3.69
CA ALA A 105 -10.88 4.30 3.95
C ALA A 105 -11.76 5.32 3.20
N ALA A 106 -12.67 4.89 2.32
CA ALA A 106 -13.42 5.77 1.42
C ALA A 106 -14.14 6.93 2.13
N ALA A 107 -14.71 6.69 3.32
CA ALA A 107 -15.40 7.71 4.11
C ALA A 107 -14.47 8.81 4.67
N TYR A 108 -13.16 8.60 4.63
CA TYR A 108 -12.12 9.49 5.16
C TYR A 108 -11.30 10.17 4.06
N LEU A 109 -11.55 9.82 2.80
CA LEU A 109 -10.89 10.43 1.65
C LEU A 109 -11.75 11.60 1.14
N LYS A 110 -11.09 12.59 0.53
CA LYS A 110 -11.78 13.67 -0.18
C LYS A 110 -12.63 13.02 -1.26
N ASP A 111 -13.89 13.42 -1.31
CA ASP A 111 -14.73 13.10 -2.44
C ASP A 111 -14.24 13.97 -3.61
N ASP A 112 -13.56 13.35 -4.58
CA ASP A 112 -13.28 13.97 -5.88
C ASP A 112 -14.55 14.08 -6.73
N GLY A 113 -15.73 13.94 -6.10
CA GLY A 113 -17.03 14.24 -6.66
C GLY A 113 -17.00 15.59 -7.35
N PHE A 114 -17.03 15.54 -8.69
CA PHE A 114 -17.14 16.68 -9.59
C PHE A 114 -18.11 17.71 -9.03
N ALA A 115 -17.59 18.79 -8.44
CA ALA A 115 -18.36 19.98 -8.18
C ALA A 115 -18.56 20.64 -9.55
N PHE A 116 -19.65 20.27 -10.24
CA PHE A 116 -20.18 21.10 -11.32
C PHE A 116 -20.52 22.45 -10.69
N VAL A 117 -19.64 23.42 -10.88
CA VAL A 117 -19.96 24.82 -10.60
C VAL A 117 -21.02 25.19 -11.64
N GLU A 118 -22.30 25.23 -11.23
CA GLU A 118 -23.32 25.91 -12.03
C GLU A 118 -22.87 27.36 -12.20
N VAL A 119 -22.59 27.74 -13.46
CA VAL A 119 -22.30 29.10 -13.90
C VAL A 119 -23.60 29.80 -14.25
#